data_AF-A0A814GX96-F1
#
_entry.id   AF-A0A814GX96-F1
#
_cell.length_a   1.000
_cell.length_b   1.000
_cell.length_c   1.000
_cell.angle_alpha   90.00
_cell.angle_beta   90.00
_cell.angle_gamma   90.00
#
_symmetry.space_group_name_H-M   'P 1'
#
loop_
_entity.id
_entity.type
_entity.pdbx_description
1 polymer ?
#
loop_
_entity_poly.entity_id
_entity_poly.type
_entity_poly.pdbx_seq_one_letter_code
_entity_poly.pdbx_strand_id
1 'polypeptide(L)'
;MKFLNLLLLKFFLICVKYHGIESHGRLLDPPARSSCWREFPNNCYHDYTDNELFCGGASVQWNHNGGKCGICGDNWSGEKNYERNGRRYTGHIVRSYTMGQTIDVKVELTANHLGWFEFKLCNADDLYAQGLDANHDCLNKNLLKDTNG
;
A
#
# COMPACT_ATOMS: atom_id res chain seq x y z
N MET A 1 -19.83 47.84 13.86
CA MET A 1 -20.41 46.84 12.92
C MET A 1 -19.40 46.28 11.92
N LYS A 2 -18.57 47.08 11.23
CA LYS A 2 -17.58 46.56 10.24
C LYS A 2 -16.48 45.66 10.83
N PHE A 3 -16.01 45.94 12.06
CA PHE A 3 -14.98 45.14 12.74
C PHE A 3 -15.46 43.74 13.17
N LEU A 4 -16.73 43.62 13.57
CA LEU A 4 -17.31 42.34 13.98
C LEU A 4 -17.45 41.38 12.78
N ASN A 5 -17.84 41.91 11.62
CA ASN A 5 -17.92 41.16 10.37
C ASN A 5 -16.54 40.67 9.89
N LEU A 6 -15.47 41.43 10.12
CA LEU A 6 -14.11 41.03 9.74
C LEU A 6 -13.56 39.91 10.65
N LEU A 7 -13.93 39.91 11.93
CA LEU A 7 -13.59 38.82 12.87
C LEU A 7 -14.34 37.53 12.53
N LEU A 8 -15.63 37.63 12.21
CA LEU A 8 -16.46 36.48 11.81
C LEU A 8 -15.97 35.84 10.50
N LEU A 9 -15.52 36.64 9.53
CA LEU A 9 -14.94 36.14 8.28
C LEU A 9 -13.60 35.40 8.50
N LYS A 10 -12.75 35.91 9.41
CA LYS A 10 -11.51 35.24 9.80
C LYS A 10 -11.76 33.93 10.56
N PHE A 11 -12.80 33.87 11.39
CA PHE A 11 -13.19 32.65 12.12
C PHE A 11 -13.75 31.58 11.16
N PHE A 12 -14.52 31.99 10.14
CA PHE A 12 -15.04 31.08 9.11
C PHE A 12 -13.93 30.48 8.23
N LEU A 13 -12.87 31.25 7.93
CA LEU A 13 -11.69 30.76 7.19
C LEU A 13 -10.83 29.77 7.99
N ILE A 14 -10.86 29.82 9.32
CA ILE A 14 -10.14 28.87 10.20
C ILE A 14 -10.89 27.53 10.33
N CYS A 15 -12.19 27.50 10.03
CA CYS A 15 -13.01 26.28 10.08
C CYS A 15 -12.94 25.41 8.82
N VAL A 16 -12.09 25.74 7.84
CA VAL A 16 -11.76 24.80 6.76
C VAL A 16 -10.94 23.67 7.38
N LYS A 17 -11.65 22.67 7.92
CA LYS A 17 -11.05 21.42 8.35
C LYS A 17 -10.29 20.86 7.16
N TYR A 18 -8.96 20.77 7.29
CA TYR A 18 -8.16 19.85 6.50
C TYR A 18 -8.72 18.46 6.75
N HIS A 19 -9.61 18.00 5.87
CA HIS A 19 -10.00 16.60 5.84
C HIS A 19 -8.78 15.90 5.24
N GLY A 20 -7.95 15.32 6.11
CA GLY A 20 -6.96 14.35 5.68
C GLY A 20 -7.70 13.30 4.87
N ILE A 21 -7.37 13.21 3.59
CA ILE A 21 -7.91 12.23 2.67
C ILE A 21 -7.16 10.93 3.00
N GLU A 22 -7.78 10.05 3.80
CA GLU A 22 -7.16 8.79 4.21
C GLU A 22 -7.71 7.65 3.35
N SER A 23 -6.93 7.28 2.33
CA SER A 23 -7.27 6.18 1.44
C SER A 23 -6.99 4.84 2.06
N HIS A 24 -8.00 3.98 2.05
CA HIS A 24 -7.92 2.67 2.63
C HIS A 24 -8.37 1.62 1.64
N GLY A 25 -7.53 0.64 1.43
CA GLY A 25 -7.81 -0.47 0.56
C GLY A 25 -6.77 -1.55 0.69
N ARG A 26 -7.11 -2.74 0.21
CA ARG A 26 -6.26 -3.93 0.31
C ARG A 26 -6.45 -4.84 -0.88
N LEU A 27 -5.38 -5.54 -1.22
CA LEU A 27 -5.38 -6.57 -2.24
C LEU A 27 -5.80 -7.90 -1.58
N LEU A 28 -6.96 -8.41 -2.00
CA LEU A 28 -7.58 -9.62 -1.44
C LEU A 28 -7.33 -10.88 -2.28
N ASP A 29 -7.11 -10.75 -3.58
CA ASP A 29 -6.77 -11.91 -4.43
C ASP A 29 -5.79 -11.50 -5.54
N PRO A 30 -4.58 -12.09 -5.61
CA PRO A 30 -3.95 -12.89 -4.55
C PRO A 30 -3.82 -12.06 -3.26
N PRO A 31 -4.15 -12.58 -2.06
CA PRO A 31 -4.13 -11.76 -0.86
C PRO A 31 -2.72 -11.23 -0.58
N ALA A 32 -2.60 -9.91 -0.38
CA ALA A 32 -1.33 -9.29 0.00
C ALA A 32 -0.81 -9.84 1.33
N ARG A 33 0.48 -9.65 1.62
CA ARG A 33 1.10 -10.14 2.86
C ARG A 33 0.37 -9.65 4.13
N SER A 34 -0.16 -8.42 4.12
CA SER A 34 -0.99 -7.88 5.21
C SER A 34 -2.38 -8.49 5.30
N SER A 35 -2.97 -8.90 4.17
CA SER A 35 -4.33 -9.47 4.10
C SER A 35 -4.36 -11.00 4.10
N CYS A 36 -3.20 -11.65 4.02
CA CYS A 36 -3.09 -13.11 3.90
C CYS A 36 -3.85 -13.87 5.00
N TRP A 37 -3.86 -13.34 6.23
CA TRP A 37 -4.56 -13.98 7.37
C TRP A 37 -6.07 -14.11 7.18
N ARG A 38 -6.68 -13.30 6.29
CA ARG A 38 -8.12 -13.36 6.02
C ARG A 38 -8.53 -14.67 5.36
N GLU A 39 -7.62 -15.28 4.61
CA GLU A 39 -7.82 -16.58 3.96
C GLU A 39 -7.01 -17.69 4.64
N PHE A 40 -5.82 -17.37 5.14
CA PHE A 40 -4.87 -18.31 5.76
C PHE A 40 -4.55 -17.92 7.22
N PRO A 41 -5.55 -17.92 8.14
CA PRO A 41 -5.38 -17.41 9.49
C PRO A 41 -4.35 -18.17 10.34
N ASN A 42 -4.01 -19.41 9.98
CA ASN A 42 -3.02 -20.20 10.71
C ASN A 42 -1.59 -20.07 10.14
N ASN A 43 -1.43 -19.40 8.99
CA ASN A 43 -0.15 -19.31 8.27
C ASN A 43 0.36 -17.88 8.13
N CYS A 44 -0.49 -16.89 8.41
CA CYS A 44 -0.20 -15.49 8.18
C CYS A 44 -0.44 -14.64 9.44
N TYR A 45 0.30 -13.53 9.54
CA TYR A 45 0.18 -12.60 10.64
C TYR A 45 -1.17 -11.88 10.59
N HIS A 46 -1.87 -11.81 11.72
CA HIS A 46 -3.18 -11.16 11.81
C HIS A 46 -3.01 -9.65 11.91
N ASP A 47 -3.30 -8.96 10.82
CA ASP A 47 -3.33 -7.50 10.75
C ASP A 47 -4.74 -6.99 10.48
N TYR A 48 -5.40 -6.45 11.52
CA TYR A 48 -6.73 -5.87 11.41
C TYR A 48 -6.74 -4.50 10.71
N THR A 49 -5.57 -3.91 10.52
CA THR A 49 -5.30 -2.66 9.79
C THR A 49 -4.67 -2.94 8.42
N ASP A 50 -4.94 -4.10 7.84
CA ASP A 50 -4.32 -4.52 6.56
C ASP A 50 -4.72 -3.69 5.33
N ASN A 51 -5.70 -2.79 5.48
CA ASN A 51 -6.07 -1.74 4.52
C ASN A 51 -5.33 -0.41 4.72
N GLU A 52 -4.41 -0.34 5.69
CA GLU A 52 -3.67 0.85 6.11
C GLU A 52 -2.18 0.79 5.72
N LEU A 53 -1.88 0.26 4.54
CA LEU A 53 -0.51 0.27 3.96
C LEU A 53 -0.29 1.45 3.00
N PHE A 54 -0.39 2.66 3.54
CA PHE A 54 -0.38 3.94 2.81
C PHE A 54 0.92 4.72 3.03
N CYS A 55 2.06 4.02 3.02
CA CYS A 55 3.42 4.59 3.08
C CYS A 55 3.73 5.37 4.36
N GLY A 56 2.98 5.10 5.44
CA GLY A 56 3.06 5.84 6.71
C GLY A 56 2.30 7.18 6.72
N GLY A 57 1.51 7.48 5.69
CA GLY A 57 0.76 8.73 5.58
C GLY A 57 1.31 9.69 4.52
N ALA A 58 0.42 10.48 3.91
CA ALA A 58 0.78 11.39 2.83
C ALA A 58 1.90 12.39 3.22
N SER A 59 1.83 12.97 4.42
CA SER A 59 2.90 13.87 4.90
C SER A 59 4.21 13.13 5.10
N VAL A 60 4.19 11.92 5.69
CA VAL A 60 5.38 11.08 5.88
C VAL A 60 6.01 10.73 4.54
N GLN A 61 5.22 10.29 3.57
CA GLN A 61 5.70 9.97 2.23
C GLN A 61 6.32 11.19 1.53
N TRP A 62 5.58 12.30 1.42
CA TRP A 62 5.98 13.41 0.54
C TRP A 62 6.91 14.40 1.22
N ASN A 63 6.64 14.78 2.47
CA ASN A 63 7.41 15.82 3.17
C ASN A 63 8.68 15.27 3.83
N HIS A 64 8.68 14.00 4.26
CA HIS A 64 9.80 13.41 4.99
C HIS A 64 10.61 12.40 4.16
N ASN A 65 9.94 11.62 3.31
CA ASN A 65 10.59 10.55 2.54
C ASN A 65 10.82 10.88 1.06
N GLY A 66 10.51 12.11 0.61
CA GLY A 66 10.72 12.54 -0.77
C GLY A 66 9.93 11.71 -1.78
N GLY A 67 8.70 11.31 -1.43
CA GLY A 67 7.82 10.48 -2.25
C GLY A 67 8.03 8.98 -2.11
N LYS A 68 9.07 8.53 -1.40
CA LYS A 68 9.42 7.10 -1.28
C LYS A 68 8.47 6.34 -0.36
N CYS A 69 8.28 5.06 -0.66
CA CYS A 69 7.44 4.11 0.07
C CYS A 69 8.11 2.74 0.11
N GLY A 70 7.91 1.97 1.20
CA GLY A 70 8.31 0.56 1.23
C GLY A 70 7.59 -0.24 0.14
N ILE A 71 8.19 -1.32 -0.36
CA ILE A 71 7.59 -2.07 -1.49
C ILE A 71 6.30 -2.79 -1.09
N CYS A 72 6.09 -2.97 0.22
CA CYS A 72 4.86 -3.50 0.81
C CYS A 72 4.04 -2.42 1.52
N GLY A 73 4.20 -1.14 1.19
CA GLY A 73 3.35 -0.05 1.69
C GLY A 73 3.65 0.45 3.11
N ASP A 74 4.65 -0.12 3.80
CA ASP A 74 5.21 0.44 5.04
C ASP A 74 5.87 1.82 4.80
N ASN A 75 6.03 2.62 5.87
CA ASN A 75 6.82 3.86 5.86
C ASN A 75 8.24 3.60 5.35
N TRP A 76 8.70 4.36 4.35
CA TRP A 76 10.03 4.22 3.76
C TRP A 76 11.18 4.33 4.76
N SER A 77 11.10 5.24 5.74
CA SER A 77 12.14 5.41 6.76
C SER A 77 11.90 4.58 8.02
N GLY A 78 10.78 3.84 8.07
CA GLY A 78 10.40 2.99 9.20
C GLY A 78 10.76 1.52 8.99
N GLU A 79 10.34 0.70 9.95
CA GLU A 79 10.41 -0.75 9.87
C GLU A 79 9.60 -1.28 8.68
N LYS A 80 10.17 -2.24 7.95
CA LYS A 80 9.52 -2.93 6.83
C LYS A 80 8.91 -4.23 7.34
N ASN A 81 7.72 -4.15 7.90
CA ASN A 81 7.10 -5.27 8.59
C ASN A 81 6.80 -6.44 7.66
N TYR A 82 6.39 -6.11 6.43
CA TYR A 82 5.92 -7.08 5.45
C TYR A 82 6.97 -7.48 4.42
N GLU A 83 8.08 -6.76 4.32
CA GLU A 83 9.22 -7.17 3.50
C GLU A 83 9.91 -8.41 4.11
N ARG A 84 10.67 -9.16 3.31
CA ARG A 84 11.38 -10.37 3.76
C ARG A 84 12.24 -10.05 4.98
N ASN A 85 12.21 -10.94 5.97
CA ASN A 85 12.83 -10.77 7.29
C ASN A 85 12.18 -9.70 8.19
N GLY A 86 11.13 -9.03 7.72
CA GLY A 86 10.26 -8.17 8.52
C GLY A 86 9.46 -8.97 9.55
N ARG A 87 9.06 -8.31 10.64
CA ARG A 87 8.38 -8.94 11.79
C ARG A 87 7.07 -9.66 11.44
N ARG A 88 6.41 -9.27 10.36
CA ARG A 88 5.11 -9.80 9.93
C ARG A 88 5.21 -10.62 8.64
N TYR A 89 6.41 -10.82 8.11
CA TYR A 89 6.65 -11.68 6.96
C TYR A 89 6.57 -13.15 7.35
N THR A 90 5.70 -13.91 6.68
CA THR A 90 5.53 -15.35 6.94
C THR A 90 6.08 -16.24 5.84
N GLY A 91 6.38 -15.68 4.66
CA GLY A 91 6.84 -16.45 3.50
C GLY A 91 5.80 -17.42 2.92
N HIS A 92 4.53 -17.32 3.33
CA HIS A 92 3.47 -18.19 2.84
C HIS A 92 3.13 -17.86 1.37
N ILE A 93 3.18 -18.87 0.50
CA ILE A 93 2.77 -18.73 -0.90
C ILE A 93 1.24 -18.85 -0.96
N VAL A 94 0.58 -17.75 -1.32
CA VAL A 94 -0.90 -17.64 -1.28
C VAL A 94 -1.56 -18.16 -2.56
N ARG A 95 -0.84 -18.17 -3.68
CA ARG A 95 -1.32 -18.60 -5.00
C ARG A 95 -0.15 -19.13 -5.83
N SER A 96 -0.48 -19.97 -6.80
CA SER A 96 0.43 -20.45 -7.83
C SER A 96 -0.23 -20.28 -9.20
N TYR A 97 0.52 -19.77 -10.17
CA TYR A 97 0.05 -19.51 -11.53
C TYR A 97 1.01 -20.08 -12.56
N THR A 98 0.54 -20.27 -13.79
CA THR A 98 1.42 -20.61 -14.92
C THR A 98 1.92 -19.35 -15.63
N MET A 99 3.10 -19.43 -16.23
CA MET A 99 3.66 -18.30 -16.99
C MET A 99 2.71 -17.91 -18.13
N GLY A 100 2.38 -16.61 -18.21
CA GLY A 100 1.46 -16.07 -19.20
C GLY A 100 -0.03 -16.24 -18.87
N GLN A 101 -0.37 -16.83 -17.71
CA GLN A 101 -1.75 -16.92 -17.26
C GLN A 101 -2.35 -15.52 -17.02
N THR A 102 -3.54 -15.28 -17.59
CA THR A 102 -4.39 -14.16 -17.18
C THR A 102 -5.04 -14.51 -15.85
N ILE A 103 -4.95 -13.61 -14.87
CA ILE A 103 -5.49 -13.81 -13.53
C ILE A 103 -6.50 -12.72 -13.20
N ASP A 104 -7.52 -13.09 -12.42
CA ASP A 104 -8.39 -12.11 -11.79
C ASP A 104 -7.70 -11.55 -10.55
N VAL A 105 -7.76 -10.22 -10.39
CA VAL A 105 -7.20 -9.52 -9.24
C VAL A 105 -8.32 -8.79 -8.51
N LYS A 106 -8.42 -9.00 -7.20
CA LYS A 106 -9.46 -8.39 -6.36
C LYS A 106 -8.86 -7.38 -5.39
N VAL A 107 -9.20 -6.11 -5.59
CA VAL A 107 -8.93 -5.02 -4.64
C VAL A 107 -10.21 -4.65 -3.91
N GLU A 108 -10.17 -4.57 -2.58
CA GLU A 108 -11.23 -3.99 -1.77
C GLU A 108 -10.85 -2.56 -1.38
N LEU A 109 -11.69 -1.59 -1.73
CA LEU A 109 -11.60 -0.23 -1.22
C LEU A 109 -12.55 -0.07 -0.04
N THR A 110 -12.00 0.31 1.11
CA THR A 110 -12.79 0.65 2.31
C THR A 110 -13.04 2.15 2.42
N ALA A 111 -12.18 2.96 1.80
CA ALA A 111 -12.43 4.36 1.51
C ALA A 111 -11.94 4.66 0.09
N ASN A 112 -12.85 5.08 -0.80
CA ASN A 112 -12.54 5.35 -2.21
C ASN A 112 -12.10 6.82 -2.39
N HIS A 113 -10.91 7.01 -2.95
CA HIS A 113 -10.31 8.33 -3.20
C HIS A 113 -9.98 8.58 -4.67
N LEU A 114 -10.67 7.87 -5.57
CA LEU A 114 -10.45 7.91 -7.01
C LEU A 114 -9.03 7.40 -7.37
N GLY A 115 -8.59 7.66 -8.61
CA GLY A 115 -7.28 7.24 -9.10
C GLY A 115 -7.33 5.92 -9.88
N TRP A 116 -6.20 5.22 -9.92
CA TRP A 116 -6.01 3.98 -10.68
C TRP A 116 -5.10 3.01 -9.91
N PHE A 117 -5.06 1.76 -10.36
CA PHE A 117 -4.19 0.73 -9.82
C PHE A 117 -3.14 0.32 -10.86
N GLU A 118 -1.95 -0.01 -10.39
CA GLU A 118 -0.89 -0.64 -11.17
C GLU A 118 -0.45 -1.91 -10.44
N PHE A 119 -0.09 -2.94 -11.21
CA PHE A 119 0.45 -4.19 -10.68
C PHE A 119 1.80 -4.46 -11.32
N LYS A 120 2.78 -4.85 -10.50
CA LYS A 120 4.16 -5.09 -10.95
C LYS A 120 4.63 -6.44 -10.47
N LEU A 121 5.50 -7.08 -11.24
CA LEU A 121 6.05 -8.38 -10.92
C LEU A 121 7.59 -8.34 -10.95
N CYS A 122 8.21 -8.87 -9.90
CA CYS A 122 9.65 -9.04 -9.81
C CYS A 122 9.97 -10.54 -9.87
N ASN A 123 10.91 -10.93 -10.75
CA ASN A 123 11.60 -12.20 -10.58
C ASN A 123 12.61 -12.02 -9.44
N ALA A 124 12.25 -12.51 -8.25
CA ALA A 124 13.00 -12.28 -7.03
C ALA A 124 13.90 -13.46 -6.63
N ASP A 125 14.06 -14.49 -7.48
CA ASP A 125 14.78 -15.72 -7.12
C ASP A 125 16.23 -15.44 -6.66
N ASP A 126 16.98 -14.67 -7.44
CA ASP A 126 18.37 -14.30 -7.10
C ASP A 126 18.45 -13.39 -5.87
N LEU A 127 17.46 -12.50 -5.67
CA LEU A 127 17.38 -11.63 -4.49
C LEU A 127 17.12 -12.47 -3.23
N TYR A 128 16.19 -13.42 -3.32
CA TYR A 128 15.84 -14.32 -2.24
C TYR A 128 16.99 -15.25 -1.88
N ALA A 129 17.75 -15.74 -2.87
CA ALA A 129 18.95 -16.52 -2.65
C ALA A 129 20.03 -15.74 -1.87
N GLN A 130 20.03 -14.41 -1.96
CA GLN A 130 20.90 -13.51 -1.20
C GLN A 130 20.29 -13.05 0.13
N GLY A 131 19.12 -13.57 0.50
CA GLY A 131 18.40 -13.18 1.72
C GLY A 131 17.72 -11.81 1.65
N LEU A 132 17.65 -11.19 0.47
CA LEU A 132 16.96 -9.92 0.21
C LEU A 132 15.50 -10.16 -0.19
N ASP A 133 14.67 -9.11 -0.15
CA ASP A 133 13.35 -9.13 -0.78
C ASP A 133 13.42 -8.58 -2.21
N ALA A 134 12.28 -8.59 -2.92
CA ALA A 134 12.08 -7.74 -4.09
C ALA A 134 12.38 -6.26 -3.75
N ASN A 135 12.64 -5.47 -4.78
CA ASN A 135 12.86 -4.03 -4.65
C ASN A 135 12.20 -3.27 -5.80
N HIS A 136 12.11 -1.94 -5.67
CA HIS A 136 11.51 -1.09 -6.70
C HIS A 136 12.19 -1.25 -8.06
N ASP A 137 13.51 -1.40 -8.12
CA ASP A 137 14.25 -1.57 -9.38
C ASP A 137 13.85 -2.85 -10.11
N CYS A 138 13.58 -3.93 -9.38
CA CYS A 138 13.11 -5.18 -9.95
C CYS A 138 11.63 -5.10 -10.37
N LEU A 139 10.77 -4.56 -9.50
CA LEU A 139 9.33 -4.43 -9.78
C LEU A 139 9.07 -3.52 -10.99
N ASN A 140 9.80 -2.41 -11.11
CA ASN A 140 9.64 -1.45 -12.20
C ASN A 140 10.03 -2.01 -13.58
N LYS A 141 10.69 -3.18 -13.66
CA LYS A 141 10.98 -3.84 -14.93
C LYS A 141 9.75 -4.45 -15.59
N ASN A 142 8.72 -4.83 -14.81
CA ASN A 142 7.55 -5.51 -15.35
C ASN A 142 6.27 -4.91 -14.76
N LEU A 143 5.76 -3.87 -15.43
CA LEU A 143 4.38 -3.42 -15.24
C LEU A 143 3.44 -4.40 -15.94
N LEU A 144 2.51 -4.99 -15.19
CA LEU A 144 1.51 -5.91 -15.72
C LEU A 144 0.40 -5.12 -16.41
N LYS A 145 -0.04 -5.65 -17.55
CA LYS A 145 -1.15 -5.08 -18.32
C LYS A 145 -2.46 -5.73 -17.91
N ASP A 146 -3.54 -4.96 -17.96
CA ASP A 146 -4.87 -5.55 -17.90
C ASP A 146 -5.20 -6.22 -19.25
N THR A 147 -6.38 -6.82 -19.37
CA THR A 147 -6.82 -7.47 -20.61
C THR A 147 -7.12 -6.49 -21.74
N ASN A 148 -7.10 -5.18 -21.48
CA ASN A 148 -7.36 -4.13 -22.46
C ASN A 148 -6.07 -3.50 -23.03
N GLY A 149 -4.91 -3.83 -22.47
CA GLY A 149 -3.57 -3.54 -23.03
C GLY A 149 -2.85 -2.35 -22.42
#